data_AF-A0AAV9GRJ3-F1
#
_entry.id   AF-A0AAV9GRJ3-F1
#
_cell.length_a   1.000
_cell.length_b   1.000
_cell.length_c   1.000
_cell.angle_alpha   90.00
_cell.angle_beta   90.00
_cell.angle_gamma   90.00
#
_symmetry.space_group_name_H-M   'P 1'
#
loop_
_entity.id
_entity.type
_entity.pdbx_description
1 polymer ?
#
loop_
_entity_poly.entity_id
_entity_poly.type
_entity_poly.pdbx_seq_one_letter_code
_entity_poly.pdbx_strand_id
1 'polypeptide(L)'
;MKYFLILAAAAAQLLITHIAAIAANTTADQSAFYIWNTYAPDPSNPSAYRALAFFHDYEVNDNNNTITCEQLIHTDELFPLCDPHNNIKDNMKLLVLLFATLHLLISPASAVFWIYTQHTLSADQWGFYRSEPSCSTVSHHDYTYLTKPDVSWNFGVSCDGEGCPFSKRDPHKIDRLEMHTKFEHYTYYKNREGKLVDTQDKVVGTCMPARGKEEHYFDCAMPEHPEEHVLGAKAFLCKTDVW
;
A
#
# COMPACT_ATOMS: atom_id res chain seq x y z
N MET A 1 21.52 22.82 4.04
CA MET A 1 20.40 22.18 3.30
C MET A 1 20.62 22.07 1.79
N LYS A 2 20.91 23.14 1.04
CA LYS A 2 21.07 23.06 -0.44
C LYS A 2 22.14 22.04 -0.91
N TYR A 3 23.28 21.97 -0.24
CA TYR A 3 24.35 21.01 -0.59
C TYR A 3 23.97 19.54 -0.35
N PHE A 4 23.10 19.27 0.62
CA PHE A 4 22.67 17.92 0.96
C PHE A 4 21.69 17.36 -0.08
N LEU A 5 20.80 18.21 -0.59
CA LEU A 5 19.89 17.86 -1.69
C LEU A 5 20.65 17.58 -3.01
N ILE A 6 21.71 18.35 -3.28
CA ILE A 6 22.55 18.13 -4.48
C ILE A 6 23.32 16.80 -4.37
N LEU A 7 23.84 16.47 -3.18
CA LEU A 7 24.53 15.20 -2.93
C LEU A 7 23.59 13.98 -2.98
N ALA A 8 22.38 14.10 -2.42
CA ALA A 8 21.38 13.04 -2.47
C ALA A 8 20.88 12.78 -3.90
N ALA A 9 20.64 13.84 -4.68
CA ALA A 9 20.27 13.73 -6.08
C ALA A 9 21.41 13.10 -6.92
N ALA A 10 22.67 13.48 -6.66
CA ALA A 10 23.82 12.89 -7.33
C ALA A 10 24.00 11.40 -6.98
N ALA A 11 23.77 11.01 -5.72
CA ALA A 11 23.85 9.60 -5.29
C ALA A 11 22.72 8.73 -5.89
N ALA A 12 21.48 9.25 -5.93
CA ALA A 12 20.38 8.57 -6.59
C ALA A 12 20.62 8.43 -8.09
N GLN A 13 21.14 9.47 -8.74
CA GLN A 13 21.51 9.43 -10.16
C GLN A 13 22.63 8.41 -10.41
N LEU A 14 23.61 8.30 -9.51
CA LEU A 14 24.71 7.34 -9.60
C LEU A 14 24.23 5.88 -9.43
N LEU A 15 23.25 5.66 -8.55
CA LEU A 15 22.64 4.35 -8.32
C LEU A 15 21.81 3.91 -9.54
N ILE A 16 21.02 4.83 -10.11
CA ILE A 16 20.23 4.59 -11.32
C ILE A 16 21.16 4.33 -12.52
N THR A 17 22.25 5.08 -12.68
CA THR A 17 23.21 4.84 -13.76
C THR A 17 24.01 3.55 -13.59
N HIS A 18 24.29 3.11 -12.37
CA HIS A 18 24.91 1.79 -12.14
C HIS A 18 23.95 0.66 -12.48
N ILE A 19 22.68 0.75 -12.10
CA ILE A 19 21.66 -0.25 -12.46
C ILE A 19 21.47 -0.29 -14.00
N ALA A 20 21.42 0.88 -14.65
CA ALA A 20 21.30 0.98 -16.10
C ALA A 20 22.56 0.50 -16.84
N ALA A 21 23.76 0.74 -16.32
CA ALA A 21 25.02 0.26 -16.91
C ALA A 21 25.18 -1.26 -16.79
N ILE A 22 24.67 -1.86 -15.71
CA ILE A 22 24.60 -3.33 -15.55
C ILE A 22 23.61 -3.91 -16.58
N ALA A 23 22.46 -3.26 -16.82
CA ALA A 23 21.48 -3.71 -17.81
C ALA A 23 21.92 -3.49 -19.27
N ALA A 24 22.75 -2.47 -19.56
CA ALA A 24 23.18 -2.15 -20.92
C ALA A 24 24.39 -2.97 -21.40
N ASN A 25 25.10 -3.66 -20.49
CA ASN A 25 26.30 -4.43 -20.82
C ASN A 25 26.06 -5.95 -20.88
N THR A 26 24.82 -6.41 -20.72
CA THR A 26 24.43 -7.81 -20.91
C THR A 26 24.07 -8.05 -22.37
N THR A 27 25.02 -8.57 -23.16
CA THR A 27 24.72 -9.15 -24.47
C THR A 27 24.05 -10.51 -24.29
N ALA A 28 22.82 -10.65 -24.79
CA ALA A 28 22.04 -11.80 -25.26
C ALA A 28 22.17 -13.23 -24.65
N ASP A 29 22.97 -13.50 -23.62
CA ASP A 29 23.18 -14.88 -23.14
C ASP A 29 23.51 -14.98 -21.65
N GLN A 30 23.00 -14.05 -20.83
CA GLN A 30 23.21 -14.11 -19.38
C GLN A 30 21.92 -13.82 -18.61
N SER A 31 21.57 -14.77 -17.73
CA SER A 31 20.56 -14.61 -16.69
C SER A 31 20.97 -13.50 -15.72
N ALA A 32 20.05 -12.58 -15.45
CA ALA A 32 20.24 -11.52 -14.49
C ALA A 32 19.64 -11.94 -13.14
N PHE A 33 20.51 -12.21 -12.16
CA PHE A 33 20.09 -12.54 -10.80
C PHE A 33 19.81 -11.26 -10.01
N TYR A 34 18.58 -11.06 -9.58
CA TYR A 34 18.22 -10.01 -8.62
C TYR A 34 18.01 -10.65 -7.24
N ILE A 35 18.90 -10.30 -6.30
CA ILE A 35 18.75 -10.65 -4.90
C ILE A 35 18.26 -9.41 -4.17
N TRP A 36 17.05 -9.47 -3.62
CA TRP A 36 16.56 -8.46 -2.69
C TRP A 36 16.37 -9.11 -1.33
N ASN A 37 17.02 -8.52 -0.33
CA ASN A 37 16.85 -8.91 1.06
C ASN A 37 15.79 -8.01 1.69
N THR A 38 14.76 -8.62 2.27
CA THR A 38 13.90 -7.94 3.24
C THR A 38 14.27 -8.38 4.64
N TYR A 39 14.16 -7.46 5.59
CA TYR A 39 14.25 -7.78 7.00
C TYR A 39 12.85 -7.69 7.58
N ALA A 40 12.34 -8.82 8.08
CA ALA A 40 11.09 -8.86 8.82
C ALA A 40 11.41 -9.13 10.31
N PRO A 41 10.67 -8.52 11.25
CA PRO A 41 10.77 -8.88 12.66
C PRO A 41 10.46 -10.37 12.86
N ASP A 42 11.27 -11.08 13.65
CA ASP A 42 10.97 -12.48 13.99
C ASP A 42 9.67 -12.53 14.79
N PRO A 43 8.63 -13.25 14.32
CA PRO A 43 7.33 -13.29 15.00
C PRO A 43 7.40 -13.90 16.40
N SER A 44 8.46 -14.64 16.73
CA SER A 44 8.71 -15.20 18.07
C SER A 44 9.61 -14.32 18.95
N ASN A 45 10.31 -13.34 18.37
CA ASN A 45 11.14 -12.38 19.11
C ASN A 45 11.28 -11.06 18.34
N PRO A 46 10.45 -10.03 18.63
CA PRO A 46 10.43 -8.76 17.90
C PRO A 46 11.73 -7.95 17.98
N SER A 47 12.65 -8.31 18.89
CA SER A 47 13.97 -7.67 19.00
C SER A 47 15.03 -8.25 18.06
N ALA A 48 14.70 -9.34 17.34
CA ALA A 48 15.55 -9.96 16.34
C ALA A 48 14.93 -9.80 14.94
N TYR A 49 15.76 -9.45 13.95
CA TYR A 49 15.35 -9.39 12.55
C TYR A 49 15.88 -10.61 11.81
N ARG A 50 15.04 -11.27 11.02
CA ARG A 50 15.48 -12.30 10.08
C ARG A 50 15.59 -11.69 8.69
N ALA A 51 16.68 -11.98 8.00
CA ALA A 51 16.80 -11.70 6.57
C ALA A 51 16.02 -12.75 5.80
N LEU A 52 15.04 -12.34 5.01
CA LEU A 52 14.49 -13.15 3.93
C LEU A 52 15.13 -12.69 2.62
N ALA A 53 15.91 -13.57 2.02
CA ALA A 53 16.43 -13.38 0.68
C ALA A 53 15.38 -13.90 -0.31
N PHE A 54 14.90 -13.02 -1.19
CA PHE A 54 14.10 -13.42 -2.34
C PHE A 54 15.00 -13.45 -3.56
N PHE A 55 15.10 -14.62 -4.18
CA PHE A 55 15.76 -14.80 -5.45
C PHE A 55 14.69 -14.71 -6.54
N HIS A 56 14.82 -13.73 -7.42
CA HIS A 56 14.02 -13.67 -8.64
C HIS A 56 14.94 -13.91 -9.82
N ASP A 57 14.75 -15.04 -10.48
CA ASP A 57 15.44 -15.38 -11.72
C ASP A 57 14.51 -15.04 -12.89
N TYR A 58 15.03 -14.36 -13.90
CA TYR A 58 14.36 -14.18 -15.18
C TYR A 58 15.24 -14.82 -16.24
N GLU A 59 14.85 -15.99 -16.74
CA GLU A 59 15.30 -16.47 -18.04
C GLU A 59 14.32 -16.00 -19.11
N VAL A 60 14.84 -15.32 -20.13
CA VAL A 60 14.10 -15.03 -21.36
C VAL A 60 14.50 -16.10 -22.35
N ASN A 61 13.58 -17.02 -22.67
CA ASN A 61 13.77 -17.98 -23.75
C ASN A 61 12.63 -17.82 -24.77
N ASP A 62 12.99 -17.68 -26.05
CA ASP A 62 12.08 -17.29 -27.12
C ASP A 62 11.13 -18.40 -27.58
N ASN A 63 11.17 -19.64 -27.05
CA ASN A 63 10.28 -20.69 -27.53
C ASN A 63 9.87 -21.71 -26.44
N ASN A 64 8.56 -21.69 -26.12
CA ASN A 64 7.74 -22.71 -25.44
C ASN A 64 7.83 -22.90 -23.90
N ASN A 65 6.78 -22.40 -23.23
CA ASN A 65 6.18 -22.76 -21.94
C ASN A 65 6.69 -24.01 -21.20
N THR A 66 7.35 -23.81 -20.05
CA THR A 66 6.95 -24.38 -18.75
C THR A 66 7.65 -23.63 -17.61
N ILE A 67 6.90 -23.10 -16.63
CA ILE A 67 7.44 -22.51 -15.40
C ILE A 67 7.17 -23.48 -14.26
N THR A 68 8.22 -23.93 -13.57
CA THR A 68 8.10 -24.57 -12.26
C THR A 68 8.79 -23.69 -11.23
N CYS A 69 8.01 -22.96 -10.45
CA CYS A 69 8.48 -22.31 -9.24
C CYS A 69 8.37 -23.29 -8.08
N GLU A 70 9.50 -23.78 -7.57
CA GLU A 70 9.58 -24.18 -6.17
C GLU A 70 11.05 -24.33 -5.76
N GLN A 71 11.54 -23.38 -4.97
CA GLN A 71 12.59 -23.66 -3.98
C GLN A 71 12.66 -22.52 -2.95
N LEU A 72 11.98 -22.73 -1.82
CA LEU A 72 12.27 -22.05 -0.56
C LEU A 72 13.59 -22.65 -0.05
N ILE A 73 14.71 -22.01 -0.39
CA ILE A 73 16.00 -22.46 0.09
C ILE A 73 16.20 -21.91 1.51
N HIS A 74 16.10 -22.79 2.49
CA HIS A 74 16.61 -22.58 3.83
C HIS A 74 18.13 -22.84 3.77
N THR A 75 18.95 -21.85 3.40
CA THR A 75 20.41 -22.00 3.40
C THR A 75 21.06 -21.22 4.55
N ASP A 76 21.67 -21.99 5.45
CA ASP A 76 22.70 -21.54 6.39
C ASP A 76 24.07 -21.29 5.70
N GLU A 77 24.11 -21.23 4.37
CA GLU A 77 25.35 -21.03 3.61
C GLU A 77 25.21 -19.86 2.63
N LEU A 78 25.68 -18.70 3.07
CA LEU A 78 25.96 -17.54 2.22
C LEU A 78 27.24 -17.80 1.43
N PHE A 79 27.17 -17.66 0.10
CA PHE A 79 28.32 -17.67 -0.80
C PHE A 79 29.39 -16.66 -0.35
N PRO A 80 30.67 -17.05 -0.29
CA PRO A 80 31.75 -16.14 0.01
C PRO A 80 32.13 -15.33 -1.24
N LEU A 81 31.73 -14.06 -1.27
CA LEU A 81 32.42 -13.02 -2.04
C LEU A 81 33.83 -12.83 -1.44
N CYS A 82 34.76 -13.73 -1.79
CA CYS A 82 36.14 -13.72 -1.30
C CYS A 82 37.11 -13.25 -2.38
N ASP A 83 37.38 -11.94 -2.41
CA ASP A 83 38.71 -11.45 -2.75
C ASP A 83 39.52 -11.39 -1.45
N PRO A 84 40.58 -12.23 -1.28
CA PRO A 84 41.32 -12.34 -0.02
C PRO A 84 42.19 -11.10 0.31
N HIS A 85 42.23 -10.09 -0.57
CA HIS A 85 42.96 -8.85 -0.30
C HIS A 85 42.08 -7.67 0.10
N ASN A 86 40.76 -7.82 0.13
CA ASN A 86 39.88 -6.76 0.62
C ASN A 86 39.53 -7.00 2.10
N ASN A 87 39.81 -6.00 2.92
CA ASN A 87 39.57 -6.01 4.36
C ASN A 87 38.04 -6.03 4.61
N ILE A 88 37.44 -7.22 4.63
CA ILE A 88 35.98 -7.46 4.73
C ILE A 88 35.33 -6.68 5.88
N LYS A 89 36.09 -6.40 6.95
CA LYS A 89 35.62 -5.61 8.11
C LYS A 89 35.30 -4.16 7.78
N ASP A 90 35.98 -3.55 6.81
CA ASP A 90 35.76 -2.13 6.47
C ASP A 90 34.59 -1.99 5.49
N ASN A 91 34.37 -2.98 4.61
CA ASN A 91 33.23 -3.02 3.69
C ASN A 91 31.89 -3.25 4.40
N MET A 92 31.86 -4.05 5.47
CA MET A 92 30.64 -4.24 6.28
C MET A 92 30.17 -2.94 6.95
N LYS A 93 31.10 -2.10 7.43
CA LYS A 93 30.75 -0.83 8.08
C LYS A 93 30.14 0.16 7.10
N LEU A 94 30.69 0.22 5.89
CA LEU A 94 30.17 1.08 4.83
C LEU A 94 28.76 0.64 4.40
N LEU A 95 28.54 -0.67 4.26
CA LEU A 95 27.23 -1.22 3.90
C LEU A 95 26.17 -0.92 4.97
N VAL A 96 26.48 -1.13 6.25
CA VAL A 96 25.58 -0.81 7.36
C VAL A 96 25.26 0.69 7.41
N LEU A 97 26.24 1.56 7.15
CA LEU A 97 26.01 3.01 7.06
C LEU A 97 25.10 3.38 5.89
N LEU A 98 25.27 2.74 4.73
CA LEU A 98 24.44 2.98 3.55
C LEU A 98 23.00 2.53 3.79
N PHE A 99 22.79 1.37 4.43
CA PHE A 99 21.43 0.94 4.80
C PHE A 99 20.81 1.85 5.86
N ALA A 100 21.54 2.23 6.92
CA ALA A 100 21.03 3.12 7.96
C ALA A 100 20.65 4.51 7.40
N THR A 101 21.44 5.03 6.45
CA THR A 101 21.13 6.31 5.79
C THR A 101 19.99 6.20 4.78
N LEU A 102 19.84 5.05 4.10
CA LEU A 102 18.73 4.82 3.18
C LEU A 102 17.38 4.76 3.93
N HIS A 103 17.32 4.16 5.12
CA HIS A 103 16.10 4.13 5.94
C HIS A 103 15.67 5.53 6.39
N LEU A 104 16.61 6.47 6.56
CA LEU A 104 16.30 7.88 6.87
C LEU A 104 15.81 8.66 5.64
N LEU A 105 16.03 8.15 4.44
CA LEU A 105 15.63 8.79 3.18
C LEU A 105 14.31 8.26 2.62
N ILE A 106 13.86 7.08 3.07
CA ILE A 106 12.51 6.60 2.79
C ILE A 106 11.57 7.50 3.58
N SER A 107 11.10 8.56 2.93
CA SER A 107 10.04 9.38 3.52
C SER A 107 8.89 8.43 3.86
N PRO A 108 8.31 8.57 5.06
CA PRO A 108 7.15 7.81 5.41
C PRO A 108 6.13 7.90 4.26
N ALA A 109 5.76 6.75 3.67
CA ALA A 109 4.76 6.67 2.60
C ALA A 109 3.35 6.90 3.15
N SER A 110 2.85 8.14 3.07
CA SER A 110 1.46 8.44 3.45
C SER A 110 0.52 8.02 2.34
N ALA A 111 -0.55 7.29 2.66
CA ALA A 111 -1.60 7.00 1.70
C ALA A 111 -2.74 8.01 1.86
N VAL A 112 -3.23 8.52 0.73
CA VAL A 112 -4.46 9.34 0.69
C VAL A 112 -5.50 8.53 -0.05
N PHE A 113 -6.70 8.42 0.51
CA PHE A 113 -7.81 7.72 -0.11
C PHE A 113 -9.14 8.38 0.23
N TRP A 114 -10.11 8.15 -0.64
CA TRP A 114 -11.45 8.68 -0.57
C TRP A 114 -12.42 7.55 -0.23
N ILE A 115 -13.39 7.86 0.62
CA ILE A 115 -14.48 6.96 0.98
C ILE A 115 -15.77 7.55 0.42
N TYR A 116 -16.52 6.75 -0.32
CA TYR A 116 -17.83 7.10 -0.86
C TYR A 116 -18.90 6.20 -0.26
N THR A 117 -20.05 6.77 0.10
CA THR A 117 -21.27 5.98 0.22
C THR A 117 -21.83 5.77 -1.16
N GLN A 118 -22.32 4.56 -1.43
CA GLN A 118 -22.84 4.15 -2.73
C GLN A 118 -24.23 3.56 -2.55
N HIS A 119 -25.10 3.85 -3.49
CA HIS A 119 -26.43 3.27 -3.56
C HIS A 119 -26.57 2.55 -4.90
N THR A 120 -26.86 1.26 -4.82
CA THR A 120 -27.29 0.44 -5.95
C THR A 120 -28.77 0.05 -5.76
N LEU A 121 -29.38 -0.56 -6.76
CA LEU A 121 -30.74 -1.11 -6.62
C LEU A 121 -30.86 -2.16 -5.52
N SER A 122 -29.76 -2.85 -5.19
CA SER A 122 -29.75 -3.99 -4.29
C SER A 122 -29.28 -3.67 -2.87
N ALA A 123 -28.40 -2.68 -2.68
CA ALA A 123 -27.86 -2.35 -1.36
C ALA A 123 -27.18 -0.98 -1.28
N ASP A 124 -27.10 -0.46 -0.06
CA ASP A 124 -26.14 0.60 0.30
C ASP A 124 -24.75 -0.03 0.52
N GLN A 125 -23.75 0.52 -0.17
CA GLN A 125 -22.36 0.06 -0.15
C GLN A 125 -21.39 1.21 0.17
N TRP A 126 -20.13 0.87 0.41
CA TRP A 126 -19.04 1.80 0.67
C TRP A 126 -17.90 1.56 -0.31
N GLY A 127 -17.51 2.57 -1.07
CA GLY A 127 -16.41 2.52 -2.04
C GLY A 127 -15.14 3.19 -1.52
N PHE A 128 -13.98 2.55 -1.70
CA PHE A 128 -12.67 3.05 -1.24
C PHE A 128 -11.71 3.27 -2.41
N TYR A 129 -11.36 4.53 -2.70
CA TYR A 129 -10.61 4.89 -3.90
C TYR A 129 -9.35 5.69 -3.59
N ARG A 130 -8.26 5.47 -4.33
CA ARG A 130 -7.02 6.27 -4.18
C ARG A 130 -7.14 7.69 -4.77
N SER A 131 -8.09 7.87 -5.68
CA SER A 131 -8.42 9.15 -6.32
C SER A 131 -9.94 9.29 -6.43
N GLU A 132 -10.41 10.44 -6.92
CA GLU A 132 -11.81 10.55 -7.34
C GLU A 132 -12.13 9.46 -8.37
N PRO A 133 -13.20 8.67 -8.19
CA PRO A 133 -13.47 7.52 -9.03
C PRO A 133 -14.09 7.94 -10.36
N SER A 134 -13.69 7.26 -11.44
CA SER A 134 -14.41 7.29 -12.72
C SER A 134 -15.47 6.19 -12.77
N CYS A 135 -16.43 6.25 -13.69
CA CYS A 135 -17.39 5.15 -13.86
C CYS A 135 -16.74 3.81 -14.20
N SER A 136 -15.60 3.83 -14.90
CA SER A 136 -14.79 2.62 -15.10
C SER A 136 -14.23 2.12 -13.77
N THR A 137 -13.77 2.98 -12.87
CA THR A 137 -13.28 2.55 -11.55
C THR A 137 -14.41 2.04 -10.65
N VAL A 138 -15.59 2.65 -10.72
CA VAL A 138 -16.78 2.24 -9.96
C VAL A 138 -17.26 0.86 -10.38
N SER A 139 -17.20 0.52 -11.68
CA SER A 139 -17.62 -0.79 -12.17
C SER A 139 -16.71 -1.94 -11.71
N HIS A 140 -15.52 -1.65 -11.18
CA HIS A 140 -14.65 -2.65 -10.55
C HIS A 140 -15.02 -2.75 -9.05
N HIS A 141 -15.85 -3.73 -8.70
CA HIS A 141 -16.35 -3.99 -7.33
C HIS A 141 -15.27 -4.32 -6.29
N ASP A 142 -14.01 -4.42 -6.70
CA ASP A 142 -12.83 -4.68 -5.88
C ASP A 142 -12.63 -3.72 -4.69
N TYR A 143 -13.35 -2.62 -4.68
CA TYR A 143 -13.24 -1.53 -3.71
C TYR A 143 -14.54 -1.27 -2.95
N THR A 144 -15.56 -2.11 -3.14
CA THR A 144 -16.91 -1.90 -2.59
C THR A 144 -17.21 -2.89 -1.46
N TYR A 145 -17.72 -2.37 -0.34
CA TYR A 145 -18.01 -3.15 0.86
C TYR A 145 -19.41 -2.88 1.37
N LEU A 146 -20.11 -3.93 1.80
CA LEU A 146 -21.45 -3.81 2.38
C LEU A 146 -21.39 -3.31 3.83
N THR A 147 -22.45 -2.63 4.23
CA THR A 147 -22.65 -2.27 5.64
C THR A 147 -22.95 -3.53 6.46
N LYS A 148 -22.29 -3.70 7.60
CA LYS A 148 -22.50 -4.80 8.55
C LYS A 148 -22.59 -4.26 9.98
N PRO A 149 -23.36 -4.91 10.88
CA PRO A 149 -23.41 -4.51 12.29
C PRO A 149 -22.03 -4.57 12.96
N ASP A 150 -21.25 -5.60 12.63
CA ASP A 150 -19.91 -5.84 13.14
C ASP A 150 -18.97 -6.27 12.01
N VAL A 151 -17.79 -5.67 11.98
CA VAL A 151 -16.74 -5.90 11.00
C VAL A 151 -15.42 -6.35 11.64
N SER A 152 -15.42 -6.61 12.96
CA SER A 152 -14.24 -7.03 13.72
C SER A 152 -13.53 -8.25 13.11
N TRP A 153 -14.31 -9.15 12.50
CA TRP A 153 -13.83 -10.41 11.92
C TRP A 153 -14.28 -10.63 10.48
N ASN A 154 -14.91 -9.63 9.87
CA ASN A 154 -15.57 -9.76 8.57
C ASN A 154 -15.32 -8.52 7.72
N PHE A 155 -14.99 -8.72 6.44
CA PHE A 155 -14.91 -7.61 5.49
C PHE A 155 -16.25 -6.87 5.40
N GLY A 156 -16.21 -5.55 5.47
CA GLY A 156 -17.38 -4.71 5.50
C GLY A 156 -17.11 -3.34 6.11
N VAL A 157 -18.20 -2.58 6.30
CA VAL A 157 -18.18 -1.31 7.02
C VAL A 157 -19.26 -1.30 8.10
N SER A 158 -18.92 -0.94 9.34
CA SER A 158 -19.87 -0.63 10.40
C SER A 158 -19.92 0.88 10.61
N CYS A 159 -21.12 1.45 10.75
CA CYS A 159 -21.34 2.89 10.75
C CYS A 159 -22.33 3.26 11.85
N ASP A 160 -21.93 4.17 12.73
CA ASP A 160 -22.79 4.72 13.78
C ASP A 160 -22.99 6.23 13.62
N GLY A 161 -24.16 6.70 14.05
CA GLY A 161 -24.56 8.09 14.02
C GLY A 161 -25.69 8.36 13.02
N GLU A 162 -26.18 9.60 13.02
CA GLU A 162 -27.28 10.02 12.14
C GLU A 162 -26.89 10.12 10.66
N GLY A 163 -25.59 10.11 10.35
CA GLY A 163 -25.06 10.14 8.98
C GLY A 163 -25.00 8.76 8.29
N CYS A 164 -25.46 7.71 8.97
CA CYS A 164 -25.54 6.34 8.46
C CYS A 164 -27.01 5.96 8.20
N PRO A 165 -27.40 5.28 7.08
CA PRO A 165 -26.65 4.91 5.85
C PRO A 165 -26.83 5.94 4.71
N PHE A 166 -26.58 5.61 3.43
CA PHE A 166 -26.56 6.55 2.27
C PHE A 166 -27.75 7.52 2.22
N SER A 167 -28.95 7.06 2.58
CA SER A 167 -30.16 7.89 2.66
C SER A 167 -29.99 9.18 3.50
N LYS A 168 -29.08 9.16 4.48
CA LYS A 168 -28.75 10.28 5.36
C LYS A 168 -27.35 10.81 5.00
N ARG A 169 -27.24 11.45 3.82
CA ARG A 169 -26.01 11.97 3.17
C ARG A 169 -25.24 13.06 3.92
N ASP A 170 -25.15 13.00 5.24
CA ASP A 170 -24.42 13.98 6.04
C ASP A 170 -23.25 13.29 6.77
N PRO A 171 -22.05 13.27 6.16
CA PRO A 171 -20.89 12.63 6.76
C PRO A 171 -20.43 13.32 8.05
N HIS A 172 -20.85 14.57 8.31
CA HIS A 172 -20.58 15.24 9.59
C HIS A 172 -21.42 14.68 10.75
N LYS A 173 -22.46 13.90 10.44
CA LYS A 173 -23.31 13.21 11.42
C LYS A 173 -22.90 11.75 11.65
N ILE A 174 -21.80 11.29 11.06
CA ILE A 174 -21.21 9.99 11.36
C ILE A 174 -20.34 10.14 12.61
N ASP A 175 -20.65 9.36 13.64
CA ASP A 175 -19.93 9.39 14.91
C ASP A 175 -18.78 8.37 14.92
N ARG A 176 -19.00 7.19 14.34
CA ARG A 176 -17.99 6.14 14.15
C ARG A 176 -18.14 5.51 12.76
N LEU A 177 -17.01 5.26 12.10
CA LEU A 177 -16.94 4.44 10.88
C LEU A 177 -15.82 3.42 11.04
N GLU A 178 -16.20 2.16 11.21
CA GLU A 178 -15.28 1.03 11.30
C GLU A 178 -15.24 0.33 9.94
N MET A 179 -14.05 0.10 9.39
CA MET A 179 -13.85 -0.48 8.08
C MET A 179 -12.89 -1.66 8.18
N HIS A 180 -13.33 -2.82 7.73
CA HIS A 180 -12.47 -3.98 7.52
C HIS A 180 -12.46 -4.27 6.03
N THR A 181 -11.35 -3.91 5.38
CA THR A 181 -11.20 -4.00 3.93
C THR A 181 -10.05 -4.94 3.59
N LYS A 182 -9.85 -5.22 2.30
CA LYS A 182 -8.68 -5.98 1.84
C LYS A 182 -7.37 -5.21 2.05
N PHE A 183 -7.45 -3.90 2.32
CA PHE A 183 -6.28 -3.08 2.57
C PHE A 183 -5.85 -3.24 4.01
N GLU A 184 -6.74 -2.93 4.95
CA GLU A 184 -6.50 -2.98 6.39
C GLU A 184 -7.84 -2.83 7.15
N HIS A 185 -7.76 -2.94 8.48
CA HIS A 185 -8.84 -2.64 9.43
C HIS A 185 -8.58 -1.32 10.18
N TYR A 186 -9.46 -0.34 9.96
CA TYR A 186 -9.36 0.97 10.60
C TYR A 186 -10.69 1.41 11.21
N THR A 187 -10.62 2.34 12.17
CA THR A 187 -11.80 3.02 12.73
C THR A 187 -11.62 4.52 12.74
N TYR A 188 -12.58 5.25 12.18
CA TYR A 188 -12.72 6.69 12.32
C TYR A 188 -13.61 7.02 13.52
N TYR A 189 -13.23 8.03 14.29
CA TYR A 189 -14.00 8.56 15.40
C TYR A 189 -14.16 10.08 15.30
N LYS A 190 -15.41 10.55 15.25
CA LYS A 190 -15.72 11.99 15.23
C LYS A 190 -15.32 12.69 16.52
N ASN A 191 -15.54 12.05 17.67
CA ASN A 191 -15.17 12.58 18.99
C ASN A 191 -13.65 12.58 19.24
N ARG A 192 -12.85 12.05 18.32
CA ARG A 192 -11.39 12.14 18.31
C ARG A 192 -10.91 13.04 17.18
N GLU A 193 -11.62 14.12 16.87
CA GLU A 193 -11.24 15.09 15.83
C GLU A 193 -10.98 14.45 14.46
N GLY A 194 -11.67 13.35 14.17
CA GLY A 194 -11.54 12.60 12.94
C GLY A 194 -10.27 11.75 12.82
N LYS A 195 -9.62 11.40 13.93
CA LYS A 195 -8.52 10.41 13.91
C LYS A 195 -8.99 9.08 13.34
N LEU A 196 -8.10 8.48 12.54
CA LEU A 196 -8.18 7.12 12.06
C LEU A 196 -7.25 6.26 12.93
N VAL A 197 -7.79 5.20 13.52
CA VAL A 197 -7.04 4.29 14.39
C VAL A 197 -7.06 2.86 13.84
N ASP A 198 -6.04 2.07 14.18
CA ASP A 198 -6.00 0.63 13.89
C ASP A 198 -6.72 -0.20 14.96
N THR A 199 -6.61 -1.53 14.86
CA THR A 199 -7.19 -2.50 15.81
C THR A 199 -6.59 -2.47 17.21
N GLN A 200 -5.46 -1.77 17.39
CA GLN A 200 -4.78 -1.57 18.67
C GLN A 200 -5.07 -0.18 19.27
N ASP A 201 -6.02 0.57 18.69
CA ASP A 201 -6.34 1.95 19.04
C ASP A 201 -5.19 2.95 18.82
N LYS A 202 -4.17 2.57 18.03
CA LYS A 202 -3.07 3.48 17.65
C LYS A 202 -3.55 4.39 16.54
N VAL A 203 -3.27 5.69 16.66
CA VAL A 203 -3.57 6.67 15.62
C VAL A 203 -2.65 6.42 14.42
N VAL A 204 -3.26 6.11 13.27
CA VAL A 204 -2.58 5.83 12.00
C VAL A 204 -2.96 6.85 10.92
N GLY A 205 -3.73 7.89 11.26
CA GLY A 205 -4.11 8.91 10.30
C GLY A 205 -5.25 9.80 10.76
N THR A 206 -5.82 10.52 9.80
CA THR A 206 -6.98 11.39 9.99
C THR A 206 -7.89 11.32 8.78
N CYS A 207 -9.20 11.32 9.01
CA CYS A 207 -10.22 11.46 7.98
C CYS A 207 -11.01 12.74 8.17
N MET A 208 -11.29 13.41 7.07
CA MET A 208 -12.10 14.62 7.01
C MET A 208 -13.42 14.30 6.32
N PRO A 209 -14.58 14.48 6.98
CA PRO A 209 -15.87 14.41 6.33
C PRO A 209 -15.92 15.39 5.14
N ALA A 210 -16.46 14.96 4.01
CA ALA A 210 -16.65 15.82 2.86
C ALA A 210 -17.59 16.99 3.20
N ARG A 211 -17.26 18.20 2.75
CA ARG A 211 -18.09 19.39 2.98
C ARG A 211 -19.20 19.45 1.94
N GLY A 212 -20.43 19.66 2.41
CA GLY A 212 -21.59 19.93 1.54
C GLY A 212 -22.20 18.67 0.90
N LYS A 213 -23.50 18.77 0.59
CA LYS A 213 -24.28 17.66 0.00
C LYS A 213 -24.09 17.52 -1.51
N GLU A 214 -23.47 18.49 -2.16
CA GLU A 214 -23.54 18.64 -3.63
C GLU A 214 -22.17 18.55 -4.33
N GLU A 215 -21.04 18.60 -3.62
CA GLU A 215 -19.75 18.88 -4.28
C GLU A 215 -19.04 17.66 -4.88
N HIS A 216 -19.45 16.42 -4.59
CA HIS A 216 -18.79 15.22 -5.13
C HIS A 216 -19.73 14.02 -5.19
N TYR A 217 -20.66 14.06 -6.13
CA TYR A 217 -21.47 12.90 -6.49
C TYR A 217 -21.02 12.31 -7.82
N PHE A 218 -21.16 11.00 -7.97
CA PHE A 218 -21.09 10.35 -9.28
C PHE A 218 -22.38 9.58 -9.53
N ASP A 219 -22.72 9.45 -10.80
CA ASP A 219 -23.83 8.65 -11.28
C ASP A 219 -23.31 7.86 -12.48
N CYS A 220 -23.19 6.55 -12.30
CA CYS A 220 -22.54 5.67 -13.26
C CYS A 220 -23.46 4.53 -13.65
N ALA A 221 -23.84 4.48 -14.92
CA ALA A 221 -24.51 3.32 -15.50
C ALA A 221 -23.53 2.14 -15.58
N MET A 222 -23.98 0.95 -15.19
CA MET A 222 -23.17 -0.26 -15.24
C MET A 222 -23.09 -0.77 -16.70
N PRO A 223 -21.90 -1.13 -17.21
CA PRO A 223 -21.77 -1.57 -18.62
C PRO A 223 -22.59 -2.83 -18.95
N GLU A 224 -22.71 -3.74 -17.99
CA GLU A 224 -23.45 -5.01 -18.15
C GLU A 224 -24.96 -4.82 -17.98
N HIS A 225 -25.38 -3.78 -17.25
CA HIS A 225 -26.76 -3.45 -16.92
C HIS A 225 -26.97 -1.93 -17.00
N PRO A 226 -27.14 -1.36 -18.21
CA PRO A 226 -27.23 0.10 -18.40
C PRO A 226 -28.39 0.77 -17.65
N GLU A 227 -29.43 0.00 -17.32
CA GLU A 227 -30.55 0.41 -16.48
C GLU A 227 -30.20 0.52 -14.99
N GLU A 228 -29.11 -0.12 -14.56
CA GLU A 228 -28.61 -0.06 -13.20
C GLU A 228 -27.58 1.07 -13.07
N HIS A 229 -27.88 2.01 -12.19
CA HIS A 229 -27.01 3.12 -11.86
C HIS A 229 -26.42 2.94 -10.47
N VAL A 230 -25.10 3.14 -10.35
CA VAL A 230 -24.43 3.29 -9.06
C VAL A 230 -24.33 4.78 -8.76
N LEU A 231 -25.07 5.21 -7.75
CA LEU A 231 -25.01 6.58 -7.25
C LEU A 231 -24.03 6.64 -6.10
N GLY A 232 -23.01 7.48 -6.21
CA GLY A 232 -22.03 7.68 -5.17
C GLY A 232 -22.06 9.09 -4.60
N ALA A 233 -21.85 9.22 -3.29
CA ALA A 233 -21.61 10.49 -2.63
C ALA A 233 -20.34 10.38 -1.79
N LYS A 234 -19.42 11.34 -1.95
CA LYS A 234 -18.19 11.37 -1.17
C LYS A 234 -18.51 11.56 0.32
N ALA A 235 -18.02 10.65 1.14
CA ALA A 235 -18.21 10.67 2.59
C ALA A 235 -16.96 11.24 3.28
N PHE A 236 -15.77 10.73 2.95
CA PHE A 236 -14.53 11.11 3.62
C PHE A 236 -13.35 11.26 2.67
N LEU A 237 -12.41 12.13 3.05
CA LEU A 237 -11.02 12.12 2.60
C LEU A 237 -10.14 11.67 3.76
N CYS A 238 -9.50 10.52 3.63
CA CYS A 238 -8.61 9.97 4.64
C CYS A 238 -7.16 10.08 4.20
N LYS A 239 -6.29 10.38 5.16
CA LYS A 239 -4.85 10.34 5.03
C LYS A 239 -4.29 9.49 6.15
N THR A 240 -3.52 8.47 5.81
CA THR A 240 -2.73 7.71 6.78
C THR A 240 -1.41 8.41 7.05
N ASP A 241 -1.11 8.56 8.33
CA ASP A 241 0.22 8.87 8.81
C ASP A 241 0.96 7.53 8.94
N VAL A 242 2.24 7.56 8.63
CA VAL A 242 2.95 6.35 8.24
C VAL A 242 3.50 5.64 9.46
N TRP A 243 3.55 4.32 9.33
CA TRP A 243 4.19 3.37 10.22
C TRP A 243 5.70 3.55 10.29
#